data_AF-A0A7C3EHK5-F1
#
_entry.id   AF-A0A7C3EHK5-F1
#
_cell.length_a   1.000
_cell.length_b   1.000
_cell.length_c   1.000
_cell.angle_alpha   90.00
_cell.angle_beta   90.00
_cell.angle_gamma   90.00
#
_symmetry.space_group_name_H-M   'P 1'
#
loop_
_entity.id
_entity.type
_entity.pdbx_description
1 polymer ?
#
loop_
_entity_poly.entity_id
_entity_poly.type
_entity_poly.pdbx_seq_one_letter_code
_entity_poly.pdbx_strand_id
1 'polypeptide(L)'
;MEMQEICYTREGALRKAIELMQKSIESYLKAYKLSHDPQTRELIKQVALEEIDHKCALEKALFGETFSFHDDTAKDEVIVKLPHHREEKTLDENSTPADVLLYAITDKKRSVVFYATMAFNCADAPMEHLFKKLLKEETNHLARLEKLYESNYGRHS
;
A
#
# COMPACT_ATOMS: atom_id res chain seq x y z
N MET A 1 -12.51 26.18 10.61
CA MET A 1 -11.43 25.19 10.82
C MET A 1 -10.62 25.21 9.54
N GLU A 2 -9.53 25.97 9.53
CA GLU A 2 -8.67 26.15 8.35
C GLU A 2 -7.91 24.84 8.12
N MET A 3 -8.36 24.05 7.14
CA MET A 3 -7.49 23.05 6.52
C MET A 3 -6.38 23.82 5.84
N GLN A 4 -5.22 23.90 6.51
CA GLN A 4 -4.00 24.42 5.92
C GLN A 4 -3.84 23.78 4.55
N GLU A 5 -3.75 24.60 3.52
CA GLU A 5 -3.35 24.21 2.17
C GLU A 5 -1.91 23.69 2.23
N ILE A 6 -1.74 22.42 2.63
CA ILE A 6 -0.45 21.75 2.54
C ILE A 6 -0.29 21.37 1.07
N CYS A 7 0.11 22.36 0.26
CA CYS A 7 0.65 22.11 -1.06
C CYS A 7 1.99 21.39 -0.85
N TYR A 8 1.95 20.06 -0.78
CA TYR A 8 3.18 19.26 -0.78
C TYR A 8 3.92 19.57 -2.09
N THR A 9 5.19 19.94 -1.98
CA THR A 9 6.03 19.99 -3.18
C THR A 9 6.03 18.60 -3.82
N ARG A 10 6.00 18.53 -5.15
CA ARG A 10 6.00 17.24 -5.88
C ARG A 10 7.08 16.29 -5.35
N GLU A 11 8.26 16.84 -5.10
CA GLU A 11 9.39 16.10 -4.55
C GLU A 11 9.10 15.55 -3.13
N GLY A 12 8.53 16.37 -2.23
CA GLY A 12 8.22 15.95 -0.87
C GLY A 12 7.20 14.81 -0.82
N ALA A 13 6.16 14.88 -1.67
CA ALA A 13 5.15 13.84 -1.79
C ALA A 13 5.73 12.51 -2.33
N LEU A 14 6.57 12.58 -3.35
CA LEU A 14 7.26 11.41 -3.91
C LEU A 14 8.22 10.79 -2.90
N ARG A 15 9.04 11.60 -2.21
CA ARG A 15 9.92 11.11 -1.14
C ARG A 15 9.14 10.41 -0.04
N LYS A 16 7.98 10.96 0.36
CA LYS A 16 7.15 10.33 1.38
C LYS A 16 6.56 8.99 0.93
N ALA A 17 6.14 8.90 -0.33
CA ALA A 17 5.68 7.65 -0.92
C ALA A 17 6.79 6.59 -0.97
N ILE A 18 8.03 6.97 -1.34
CA ILE A 18 9.20 6.08 -1.36
C ILE A 18 9.53 5.57 0.04
N GLU A 19 9.50 6.43 1.07
CA GLU A 19 9.69 6.02 2.46
C GLU A 19 8.65 4.99 2.91
N LEU A 20 7.38 5.21 2.55
CA LEU A 20 6.28 4.31 2.89
C LEU A 20 6.44 2.94 2.21
N MET A 21 6.78 2.95 0.92
CA MET A 21 7.09 1.74 0.15
C MET A 21 8.27 0.97 0.76
N GLN A 22 9.35 1.66 1.13
CA GLN A 22 10.51 1.03 1.76
C GLN A 22 10.16 0.36 3.09
N LYS A 23 9.39 1.02 3.96
CA LYS A 23 8.92 0.42 5.22
C LYS A 23 8.02 -0.80 4.98
N SER A 24 7.19 -0.75 3.94
CA SER A 24 6.30 -1.85 3.55
C SER A 24 7.12 -3.06 3.04
N ILE A 25 8.12 -2.83 2.19
CA ILE A 25 9.02 -3.88 1.68
C ILE A 25 9.80 -4.55 2.82
N GLU A 26 10.38 -3.78 3.75
CA GLU A 26 11.07 -4.32 4.92
C GLU A 26 10.14 -5.19 5.79
N SER A 27 8.90 -4.73 5.93
CA SER A 27 7.82 -5.45 6.61
C SER A 27 7.48 -6.76 5.93
N TYR A 28 7.32 -6.76 4.60
CA TYR A 28 7.03 -7.98 3.83
C TYR A 28 8.21 -8.96 3.85
N LEU A 29 9.46 -8.49 3.86
CA LEU A 29 10.62 -9.37 4.01
C LEU A 29 10.64 -10.08 5.37
N LYS A 30 10.28 -9.38 6.45
CA LYS A 30 10.13 -10.01 7.79
C LYS A 30 8.97 -11.02 7.78
N ALA A 31 7.82 -10.60 7.28
CA ALA A 31 6.62 -11.42 7.14
C ALA A 31 6.86 -12.71 6.33
N TYR A 32 7.59 -12.61 5.21
CA TYR A 32 7.97 -13.75 4.37
C TYR A 32 8.85 -14.76 5.11
N LYS A 33 9.81 -14.28 5.92
CA LYS A 33 10.71 -15.13 6.70
C LYS A 33 10.00 -15.84 7.86
N LEU A 34 9.04 -15.18 8.49
CA LEU A 34 8.29 -15.70 9.63
C LEU A 34 7.11 -16.59 9.21
N SER A 35 6.62 -16.47 7.98
CA SER A 35 5.50 -17.27 7.51
C SER A 35 5.90 -18.70 7.15
N HIS A 36 5.35 -19.67 7.88
CA HIS A 36 5.52 -21.09 7.56
C HIS A 36 4.52 -21.60 6.52
N ASP A 37 3.41 -20.89 6.30
CA ASP A 37 2.38 -21.25 5.33
C ASP A 37 2.79 -20.90 3.88
N PRO A 38 2.82 -21.86 2.95
CA PRO A 38 3.24 -21.62 1.57
C PRO A 38 2.38 -20.58 0.82
N GLN A 39 1.05 -20.58 1.02
CA GLN A 39 0.16 -19.65 0.31
C GLN A 39 0.36 -18.22 0.78
N THR A 40 0.46 -18.02 2.10
CA THR A 40 0.78 -16.75 2.74
C THR A 40 2.15 -16.23 2.30
N ARG A 41 3.17 -17.09 2.28
CA ARG A 41 4.51 -16.70 1.79
C ARG A 41 4.47 -16.23 0.34
N GLU A 42 3.79 -16.97 -0.53
CA GLU A 42 3.74 -16.62 -1.95
C GLU A 42 3.00 -15.30 -2.17
N LEU A 43 1.86 -15.08 -1.51
CA LEU A 43 1.14 -13.82 -1.62
C LEU A 43 1.96 -12.63 -1.10
N ILE A 44 2.60 -12.76 0.07
CA ILE A 44 3.46 -11.71 0.62
C ILE A 44 4.60 -11.39 -0.32
N LYS A 45 5.23 -12.42 -0.91
CA LYS A 45 6.31 -12.25 -1.89
C LYS A 45 5.81 -11.49 -3.13
N GLN A 46 4.65 -11.86 -3.67
CA GLN A 46 4.07 -11.18 -4.83
C GLN A 46 3.81 -9.71 -4.54
N VAL A 47 3.12 -9.41 -3.44
CA VAL A 47 2.87 -8.02 -3.02
C VAL A 47 4.19 -7.27 -2.82
N ALA A 48 5.18 -7.86 -2.17
CA ALA A 48 6.49 -7.22 -1.97
C ALA A 48 7.22 -6.88 -3.28
N LEU A 49 7.10 -7.73 -4.30
CA LEU A 49 7.70 -7.47 -5.62
C LEU A 49 6.97 -6.33 -6.33
N GLU A 50 5.63 -6.31 -6.25
CA GLU A 50 4.80 -5.21 -6.79
C GLU A 50 5.19 -3.86 -6.13
N GLU A 51 5.40 -3.83 -4.81
CA GLU A 51 5.90 -2.62 -4.11
C GLU A 51 7.29 -2.17 -4.55
N ILE A 52 8.19 -3.11 -4.85
CA ILE A 52 9.54 -2.79 -5.33
C ILE A 52 9.44 -2.09 -6.69
N ASP A 53 8.57 -2.56 -7.56
CA ASP A 53 8.32 -1.95 -8.86
C ASP A 53 7.71 -0.55 -8.70
N HIS A 54 6.76 -0.38 -7.78
CA HIS A 54 6.20 0.94 -7.45
C HIS A 54 7.24 1.91 -6.90
N LYS A 55 8.08 1.45 -5.97
CA LYS A 55 9.19 2.25 -5.43
C LYS A 55 10.12 2.70 -6.54
N CYS A 56 10.51 1.78 -7.43
CA CYS A 56 11.38 2.10 -8.56
C CYS A 56 10.75 3.15 -9.49
N ALA A 57 9.45 3.03 -9.78
CA ALA A 57 8.72 4.02 -10.57
C ALA A 57 8.69 5.39 -9.89
N LEU A 58 8.46 5.44 -8.58
CA LEU A 58 8.47 6.69 -7.78
C LEU A 58 9.87 7.33 -7.74
N GLU A 59 10.93 6.54 -7.58
CA GLU A 59 12.31 7.02 -7.59
C GLU A 59 12.67 7.62 -8.96
N LYS A 60 12.31 6.95 -10.06
CA LYS A 60 12.51 7.50 -11.41
C LYS A 60 11.68 8.77 -11.66
N ALA A 61 10.46 8.85 -11.10
CA ALA A 61 9.63 10.05 -11.18
C ALA A 61 10.24 11.28 -10.47
N LEU A 62 11.15 11.10 -9.51
CA LEU A 62 11.94 12.19 -8.92
C LEU A 62 12.91 12.82 -9.92
N PHE A 63 13.45 12.02 -10.85
CA PHE A 63 14.35 12.49 -11.90
C PHE A 63 13.62 13.09 -13.11
N GLY A 64 12.30 13.24 -13.03
CA GLY A 64 11.49 13.83 -14.10
C GLY A 64 11.06 12.86 -15.18
N GLU A 65 11.35 11.56 -15.06
CA GLU A 65 10.84 10.55 -15.99
C GLU A 65 9.32 10.41 -15.85
N THR A 66 8.61 10.42 -16.99
CA THR A 66 7.16 10.24 -17.06
C THR A 66 6.86 8.76 -17.25
N PHE A 67 6.19 8.13 -16.28
CA PHE A 67 5.84 6.71 -16.35
C PHE A 67 4.51 6.50 -17.07
N SER A 68 4.53 5.61 -18.05
CA SER A 68 3.33 4.90 -18.51
C SER A 68 3.27 3.59 -17.75
N PHE A 69 2.54 3.55 -16.64
CA PHE A 69 2.11 2.28 -16.10
C PHE A 69 1.05 1.69 -17.05
N HIS A 70 1.05 0.39 -17.35
CA HIS A 70 0.04 -0.24 -18.23
C HIS A 70 -1.38 0.23 -17.88
N ASP A 71 -2.04 0.87 -18.84
CA ASP A 71 -3.26 1.65 -18.61
C ASP A 71 -4.49 0.77 -18.79
N ASP A 72 -4.84 0.00 -17.74
CA ASP A 72 -6.15 -0.64 -17.67
C ASP A 72 -7.18 0.41 -17.25
N THR A 73 -7.73 1.04 -18.28
CA THR A 73 -8.84 1.99 -18.26
C THR A 73 -10.09 1.37 -17.63
N ALA A 74 -10.18 1.43 -16.30
CA ALA A 74 -11.43 1.27 -15.57
C ALA A 74 -11.61 2.49 -14.67
N LYS A 75 -12.64 3.29 -14.98
CA LYS A 75 -13.15 4.38 -14.14
C LYS A 75 -13.83 3.76 -12.91
N ASP A 76 -13.05 3.46 -11.89
CA ASP A 76 -13.61 3.12 -10.59
C ASP A 76 -13.37 4.29 -9.64
N GLU A 77 -14.47 4.93 -9.20
CA GLU A 77 -14.44 5.84 -8.06
C GLU A 77 -14.13 5.02 -6.80
N VAL A 78 -12.89 5.08 -6.33
CA VAL A 78 -12.46 4.39 -5.11
C VAL A 78 -13.05 5.11 -3.90
N ILE A 79 -14.19 4.62 -3.39
CA ILE A 79 -14.76 5.08 -2.12
C ILE A 79 -13.98 4.42 -0.98
N VAL A 80 -13.01 5.15 -0.41
CA VAL A 80 -12.22 4.67 0.74
C VAL A 80 -12.93 5.02 2.05
N LYS A 81 -13.27 4.01 2.85
CA LYS A 81 -13.60 4.20 4.27
C LYS A 81 -12.29 4.18 5.07
N LEU A 82 -11.91 5.31 5.66
CA LEU A 82 -10.69 5.46 6.47
C LEU A 82 -10.74 4.59 7.75
N PRO A 83 -9.86 3.59 7.92
CA PRO A 83 -9.71 2.90 9.20
C PRO A 83 -9.02 3.80 10.22
N HIS A 84 -9.45 3.70 11.48
CA HIS A 84 -8.86 4.41 12.59
C HIS A 84 -7.46 3.85 12.90
N HIS A 85 -6.51 4.75 13.19
CA HIS A 85 -5.12 4.44 13.49
C HIS A 85 -5.04 3.48 14.69
N ARG A 86 -4.65 2.23 14.45
CA ARG A 86 -4.43 1.21 15.50
C ARG A 86 -2.93 1.05 15.73
N GLU A 87 -2.53 0.93 16.99
CA GLU A 87 -1.15 0.73 17.45
C GLU A 87 -0.45 -0.40 16.68
N GLU A 88 0.83 -0.18 16.36
CA GLU A 88 1.67 -1.13 15.64
C GLU A 88 1.88 -2.39 16.46
N LYS A 89 1.22 -3.49 16.10
CA LYS A 89 1.67 -4.82 16.52
C LYS A 89 2.95 -5.11 15.72
N THR A 90 4.10 -5.13 16.37
CA THR A 90 5.36 -5.49 15.73
C THR A 90 5.41 -7.00 15.50
N LEU A 91 5.91 -7.43 14.33
CA LEU A 91 6.20 -8.83 14.08
C LEU A 91 7.44 -9.26 14.87
N ASP A 92 7.36 -10.40 15.53
CA ASP A 92 8.42 -11.07 16.29
C ASP A 92 8.47 -12.58 15.94
N GLU A 93 9.41 -13.31 16.56
CA GLU A 93 9.61 -14.75 16.30
C GLU A 93 8.42 -15.63 16.72
N ASN A 94 7.52 -15.11 17.56
CA ASN A 94 6.32 -15.82 18.03
C ASN A 94 5.07 -15.49 17.21
N SER A 95 5.20 -14.61 16.20
CA SER A 95 4.09 -14.14 15.39
C SER A 95 3.52 -15.28 14.54
N THR A 96 2.22 -15.53 14.68
CA THR A 96 1.54 -16.56 13.90
C THR A 96 1.37 -16.14 12.45
N PRO A 97 1.13 -17.05 11.49
CA PRO A 97 0.81 -16.67 10.13
C PRO A 97 -0.41 -15.72 10.01
N ALA A 98 -1.37 -15.84 10.95
CA ALA A 98 -2.49 -14.90 11.05
C ALA A 98 -2.06 -13.50 11.48
N ASP A 99 -1.11 -13.38 12.42
CA ASP A 99 -0.53 -12.10 12.83
C ASP A 99 0.23 -11.44 11.68
N VAL A 100 0.97 -12.24 10.91
CA VAL A 100 1.70 -11.78 9.73
C VAL A 100 0.74 -11.18 8.69
N LEU A 101 -0.36 -11.87 8.38
CA LEU A 101 -1.36 -11.36 7.44
C LEU A 101 -2.09 -10.12 7.97
N LEU A 102 -2.47 -10.10 9.26
CA LEU A 102 -3.13 -8.95 9.85
C LEU A 102 -2.22 -7.71 9.87
N TYR A 103 -0.92 -7.91 10.08
CA TYR A 103 0.08 -6.84 9.97
C TYR A 103 0.15 -6.29 8.55
N ALA A 104 0.27 -7.17 7.54
CA ALA A 104 0.27 -6.78 6.12
C ALA A 104 -1.02 -6.02 5.73
N ILE A 105 -2.19 -6.49 6.16
CA ILE A 105 -3.48 -5.81 5.94
C ILE A 105 -3.48 -4.41 6.57
N THR A 106 -2.94 -4.28 7.77
CA THR A 106 -2.88 -3.00 8.48
C THR A 106 -1.95 -2.02 7.78
N ASP A 107 -0.81 -2.50 7.30
CA ASP A 107 0.14 -1.73 6.49
C ASP A 107 -0.54 -1.22 5.20
N LYS A 108 -1.19 -2.11 4.44
CA LYS A 108 -1.94 -1.74 3.24
C LYS A 108 -3.07 -0.75 3.47
N LYS A 109 -3.81 -0.90 4.56
CA LYS A 109 -4.83 0.10 4.96
C LYS A 109 -4.24 1.49 5.12
N ARG A 110 -3.02 1.62 5.64
CA ARG A 110 -2.33 2.90 5.78
C ARG A 110 -1.90 3.44 4.41
N SER A 111 -1.38 2.59 3.52
CA SER A 111 -1.03 2.97 2.14
C SER A 111 -2.24 3.50 1.37
N VAL A 112 -3.38 2.81 1.44
CA VAL A 112 -4.64 3.22 0.82
C VAL A 112 -5.09 4.59 1.34
N VAL A 113 -5.06 4.80 2.66
CA VAL A 113 -5.41 6.10 3.25
C VAL A 113 -4.46 7.21 2.79
N PHE A 114 -3.16 6.93 2.76
CA PHE A 114 -2.16 7.87 2.30
C PHE A 114 -2.41 8.27 0.85
N TYR A 115 -2.53 7.32 -0.08
CA TYR A 115 -2.73 7.63 -1.49
C TYR A 115 -4.09 8.26 -1.79
N ALA A 116 -5.15 7.91 -1.05
CA ALA A 116 -6.43 8.60 -1.14
C ALA A 116 -6.31 10.07 -0.73
N THR A 117 -5.59 10.34 0.36
CA THR A 117 -5.33 11.71 0.84
C THR A 117 -4.49 12.50 -0.18
N MET A 118 -3.45 11.87 -0.75
CA MET A 118 -2.60 12.50 -1.76
C MET A 118 -3.34 12.76 -3.07
N ALA A 119 -4.15 11.81 -3.55
CA ALA A 119 -4.97 11.98 -4.75
C ALA A 119 -5.98 13.12 -4.58
N PHE A 120 -6.60 13.24 -3.40
CA PHE A 120 -7.52 14.33 -3.08
C PHE A 120 -6.81 15.69 -3.01
N ASN A 121 -5.70 15.77 -2.27
CA ASN A 121 -4.96 17.03 -2.08
C ASN A 121 -4.18 17.48 -3.32
N CYS A 122 -3.90 16.58 -4.25
CA CYS A 122 -3.26 16.89 -5.53
C CYS A 122 -4.26 16.96 -6.68
N ALA A 123 -5.56 17.13 -6.41
CA ALA A 123 -6.57 17.29 -7.46
C ALA A 123 -6.16 18.40 -8.46
N ASP A 124 -6.33 18.14 -9.75
CA ASP A 124 -5.96 19.00 -10.87
C ASP A 124 -4.44 19.26 -11.02
N ALA A 125 -3.60 18.65 -10.19
CA ALA A 125 -2.15 18.69 -10.33
C ALA A 125 -1.65 17.51 -11.20
N PRO A 126 -0.50 17.65 -11.89
CA PRO A 126 0.08 16.59 -12.72
C PRO A 126 0.29 15.24 -12.01
N MET A 127 0.36 15.24 -10.68
CA MET A 127 0.59 14.02 -9.87
C MET A 127 -0.69 13.32 -9.40
N GLU A 128 -1.87 13.90 -9.63
CA GLU A 128 -3.15 13.28 -9.25
C GLU A 128 -3.27 11.87 -9.84
N HIS A 129 -2.95 11.72 -11.12
CA HIS A 129 -3.07 10.46 -11.84
C HIS A 129 -2.17 9.38 -11.26
N LEU A 130 -0.94 9.73 -10.87
CA LEU A 130 -0.01 8.82 -10.21
C LEU A 130 -0.58 8.30 -8.89
N PHE A 131 -1.09 9.18 -8.03
CA PHE A 131 -1.63 8.77 -6.73
C PHE A 131 -2.95 8.01 -6.85
N LYS A 132 -3.81 8.35 -7.81
CA LYS A 132 -5.02 7.54 -8.11
C LYS A 132 -4.67 6.14 -8.55
N LYS A 133 -3.60 5.99 -9.35
CA LYS A 133 -3.14 4.68 -9.79
C LYS A 133 -2.58 3.84 -8.64
N LEU A 134 -1.68 4.42 -7.84
CA LEU A 134 -1.14 3.76 -6.65
C LEU A 134 -2.26 3.40 -5.67
N LEU A 135 -3.23 4.29 -5.45
CA LEU A 135 -4.42 3.98 -4.65
C LEU A 135 -5.16 2.73 -5.15
N LYS A 136 -5.36 2.58 -6.45
CA LYS A 136 -6.01 1.41 -7.05
C LYS A 136 -5.19 0.15 -6.81
N GLU A 137 -3.87 0.20 -7.02
CA GLU A 137 -2.97 -0.93 -6.81
C GLU A 137 -2.93 -1.36 -5.32
N GLU A 138 -2.78 -0.42 -4.40
CA GLU A 138 -2.82 -0.69 -2.96
C GLU A 138 -4.16 -1.28 -2.51
N THR A 139 -5.27 -0.81 -3.09
CA THR A 139 -6.60 -1.35 -2.80
C THR A 139 -6.72 -2.80 -3.28
N ASN A 140 -6.13 -3.13 -4.44
CA ASN A 140 -6.07 -4.50 -4.93
C ASN A 140 -5.19 -5.40 -4.03
N HIS A 141 -4.04 -4.89 -3.57
CA HIS A 141 -3.18 -5.61 -2.61
C HIS A 141 -3.94 -5.88 -1.30
N LEU A 142 -4.61 -4.86 -0.77
CA LEU A 142 -5.44 -4.98 0.43
C LEU A 142 -6.51 -6.06 0.27
N ALA A 143 -7.28 -6.03 -0.83
CA ALA A 143 -8.33 -7.00 -1.09
C ALA A 143 -7.80 -8.43 -1.19
N ARG A 144 -6.63 -8.65 -1.83
CA ARG A 144 -5.98 -9.97 -1.91
C ARG A 144 -5.58 -10.49 -0.53
N LEU A 145 -5.01 -9.63 0.32
CA LEU A 145 -4.60 -9.99 1.67
C LEU A 145 -5.81 -10.29 2.58
N GLU A 146 -6.85 -9.45 2.54
CA GLU A 146 -8.08 -9.66 3.30
C GLU A 146 -8.77 -10.96 2.87
N LYS A 147 -8.87 -11.22 1.56
CA LYS A 147 -9.44 -12.47 1.04
C LYS A 147 -8.67 -13.71 1.52
N LEU A 148 -7.34 -13.67 1.54
CA LEU A 148 -6.55 -14.80 2.05
C LEU A 148 -6.75 -14.98 3.56
N TYR A 149 -6.79 -13.89 4.32
CA TYR A 149 -7.05 -13.93 5.75
C TYR A 149 -8.43 -14.52 6.06
N GLU A 150 -9.47 -14.07 5.35
CA GLU A 150 -10.83 -14.62 5.49
C GLU A 150 -10.90 -16.10 5.08
N SER A 151 -10.21 -16.49 4.00
CA SER A 151 -10.18 -17.89 3.57
C SER A 151 -9.51 -18.82 4.59
N ASN A 152 -8.49 -18.34 5.30
CA ASN A 152 -7.70 -19.16 6.24
C ASN A 152 -8.24 -19.12 7.68
N TYR A 153 -8.87 -18.00 8.08
CA TYR A 153 -9.25 -17.74 9.47
C TYR A 153 -10.68 -17.22 9.65
N GLY A 154 -11.36 -16.87 8.56
CA GLY A 154 -12.79 -16.58 8.59
C GLY A 154 -13.54 -17.82 9.02
N ARG A 155 -14.32 -17.71 10.10
CA ARG A 155 -15.18 -18.82 10.54
C ARG A 155 -16.14 -19.17 9.40
N HIS A 156 -16.07 -20.40 8.90
CA HIS A 156 -17.23 -21.04 8.29
C HIS A 156 -18.34 -21.02 9.35
N SER A 157 -19.28 -20.11 9.18
CA SER A 157 -20.53 -20.09 9.94
C SER A 157 -21.56 -20.91 9.18
#